data_AF-A0A7Y2NRV7-F1
#
_entry.id   AF-A0A7Y2NRV7-F1
#
_cell.length_a   1.000
_cell.length_b   1.000
_cell.length_c   1.000
_cell.angle_alpha   90.00
_cell.angle_beta   90.00
_cell.angle_gamma   90.00
#
_symmetry.space_group_name_H-M   'P 1'
#
loop_
_entity.id
_entity.type
_entity.pdbx_description
1 polymer ?
#
loop_
_entity_poly.entity_id
_entity_poly.type
_entity_poly.pdbx_seq_one_letter_code
_entity_poly.pdbx_strand_id
1 'polypeptide(L)'
;MRKFLFGIILTLAVVLLFKYCTRQPTIVVKESSVLIQEQIKNVGKLVVTEGHFSEVFNYEDSKDIFGSYLTADKKALVVVNADVTVSYNLS
;
A
#
# COMPACT_ATOMS: atom_id res chain seq x y z
N MET A 1 -41.08 22.19 55.51
CA MET A 1 -40.80 22.09 54.05
C MET A 1 -39.30 22.14 53.69
N ARG A 2 -38.46 23.00 54.30
CA ARG A 2 -37.02 23.08 53.99
C ARG A 2 -36.23 21.77 54.16
N LYS A 3 -36.54 20.96 55.17
CA LYS A 3 -35.83 19.68 55.46
C LYS A 3 -36.04 18.60 54.38
N PHE A 4 -37.21 18.59 53.73
CA PHE A 4 -37.49 17.67 52.61
C PHE A 4 -36.75 18.08 51.33
N LEU A 5 -36.64 19.38 51.05
CA LEU A 5 -35.88 19.90 49.91
C LEU A 5 -34.39 19.51 49.99
N PHE A 6 -33.78 19.58 51.18
CA PHE A 6 -32.39 19.18 51.37
C PHE A 6 -32.15 17.69 51.08
N GLY A 7 -33.10 16.81 51.44
CA GLY A 7 -33.01 15.39 51.12
C GLY A 7 -33.07 15.12 49.61
N ILE A 8 -33.94 15.82 48.89
CA ILE A 8 -34.07 15.69 47.42
C ILE A 8 -32.79 16.18 46.73
N ILE A 9 -32.24 17.31 47.17
CA ILE A 9 -30.99 17.85 46.59
C ILE A 9 -29.82 16.90 46.86
N LEU A 10 -29.73 16.33 48.06
CA LEU A 10 -28.66 15.41 48.43
C LEU A 10 -28.71 14.12 47.60
N THR A 11 -29.90 13.55 47.42
CA THR A 11 -30.09 12.35 46.60
C THR A 11 -29.78 12.60 45.12
N LEU A 12 -30.19 13.75 44.57
CA LEU A 12 -29.86 14.14 43.20
C LEU A 12 -28.33 14.31 43.01
N ALA A 13 -27.67 14.95 43.98
CA ALA A 13 -26.22 15.14 43.94
C ALA A 13 -25.46 13.80 43.95
N VAL A 14 -25.89 12.84 44.78
CA VAL A 14 -25.30 11.50 44.83
C VAL A 14 -25.48 10.75 43.51
N VAL A 15 -26.67 10.80 42.89
CA VAL A 15 -26.94 10.14 41.61
C VAL A 15 -26.10 10.74 40.48
N LEU A 16 -25.95 12.07 40.45
CA LEU A 16 -25.13 12.75 39.45
C LEU A 16 -23.64 12.44 39.61
N LEU A 17 -23.14 12.42 40.85
CA LEU A 17 -21.75 12.03 41.13
C LEU A 17 -21.50 10.57 40.74
N PHE A 18 -22.42 9.67 41.05
CA PHE A 18 -22.30 8.27 40.68
C PHE A 18 -22.23 8.13 39.16
N LYS A 19 -23.18 8.72 38.43
CA LYS A 19 -23.21 8.72 36.96
C LYS A 19 -21.95 9.32 36.32
N TYR A 20 -21.37 10.35 36.92
CA TYR A 20 -20.14 10.96 36.44
C TYR A 20 -18.93 10.05 36.68
N CYS A 21 -18.88 9.37 37.82
CA CYS A 21 -17.81 8.43 38.16
C CYS A 21 -17.89 7.12 37.34
N THR A 22 -19.09 6.67 36.98
CA THR A 22 -19.27 5.46 36.14
C THR A 22 -19.11 5.72 34.64
N ARG A 23 -18.90 6.97 34.21
CA ARG A 23 -18.56 7.27 32.82
C ARG A 23 -17.12 6.84 32.56
N GLN A 24 -16.97 5.57 32.18
CA GLN A 24 -15.74 5.10 31.58
C GLN A 24 -15.55 5.81 30.24
N PRO A 25 -14.38 6.39 29.96
CA PRO A 25 -14.06 6.84 28.61
C PRO A 25 -14.08 5.60 27.72
N THR A 26 -15.05 5.51 26.82
CA THR A 26 -14.98 4.54 25.73
C THR A 26 -13.78 4.95 24.89
N ILE A 27 -12.63 4.33 25.14
CA ILE A 27 -11.48 4.40 24.24
C ILE A 27 -11.90 3.64 23.00
N VAL A 28 -12.69 4.30 22.16
CA VAL A 28 -13.04 3.79 20.84
C VAL A 28 -11.74 3.81 20.07
N VAL A 29 -11.23 2.62 19.80
CA VAL A 29 -10.02 2.30 19.03
C VAL A 29 -10.15 2.89 17.62
N LYS A 30 -10.03 4.21 17.49
CA LYS A 30 -10.24 4.95 16.24
C LYS A 30 -8.92 5.31 15.58
N GLU A 31 -7.89 5.52 16.39
CA GLU A 31 -6.58 5.97 15.92
C GLU A 31 -5.75 4.80 15.34
N SER A 32 -5.74 3.64 16.02
CA SER A 32 -5.05 2.45 15.53
C SER A 32 -5.75 1.78 14.33
N SER A 33 -7.08 1.88 14.22
CA SER A 33 -7.81 1.32 13.07
C SER A 33 -7.57 2.09 11.77
N VAL A 34 -7.30 3.39 11.83
CA VAL A 34 -7.03 4.22 10.63
C VAL A 34 -5.69 3.86 10.00
N LEU A 35 -4.65 3.67 10.81
CA LEU A 35 -3.34 3.22 10.32
C LEU A 35 -3.41 1.81 9.73
N ILE A 36 -4.16 0.90 10.36
CA ILE A 36 -4.38 -0.46 9.85
C ILE A 36 -5.14 -0.44 8.52
N GLN A 37 -6.15 0.43 8.39
CA GLN A 37 -6.92 0.55 7.16
C GLN A 37 -6.06 1.06 5.99
N GLU A 38 -5.18 2.03 6.25
CA GLU A 38 -4.21 2.52 5.26
C GLU A 38 -3.19 1.44 4.87
N GLN A 39 -2.70 0.66 5.85
CA GLN A 39 -1.79 -0.45 5.58
C GLN A 39 -2.45 -1.55 4.74
N ILE A 40 -3.69 -1.92 5.02
CA ILE A 40 -4.46 -2.91 4.25
C ILE A 40 -4.69 -2.42 2.81
N LYS A 41 -5.03 -1.14 2.63
CA LYS A 41 -5.23 -0.55 1.29
C LYS A 41 -3.96 -0.56 0.45
N ASN A 42 -2.79 -0.49 1.08
CA ASN A 42 -1.49 -0.48 0.41
C ASN A 42 -0.91 -1.88 0.11
N VAL A 43 -1.46 -2.98 0.66
CA VAL A 43 -0.98 -4.36 0.43
C VAL A 43 -1.79 -5.17 -0.59
N GLY A 44 -2.68 -4.52 -1.36
CA GLY A 44 -3.53 -5.17 -2.36
C GLY A 44 -2.80 -5.62 -3.64
N LYS A 45 -1.57 -6.13 -3.59
CA LYS A 45 -0.87 -6.66 -4.77
C LYS A 45 -0.53 -8.13 -4.56
N LEU A 46 -1.17 -8.99 -5.35
CA LEU A 46 -0.87 -10.42 -5.36
C LEU A 46 0.05 -10.72 -6.55
N VAL A 47 1.28 -11.11 -6.25
CA VAL A 47 2.27 -11.56 -7.25
C VAL A 47 1.97 -13.02 -7.58
N VAL A 48 1.68 -13.32 -8.84
CA VAL A 48 1.26 -14.67 -9.28
C VAL A 48 2.42 -15.42 -9.92
N THR A 49 3.20 -14.73 -10.75
CA THR A 49 4.27 -15.36 -11.52
C THR A 49 5.44 -14.40 -11.65
N GLU A 50 6.63 -14.89 -11.35
CA GLU A 50 7.91 -14.24 -11.63
C GLU A 50 8.61 -15.02 -12.75
N GLY A 51 9.20 -14.31 -13.69
CA GLY A 51 9.91 -14.88 -14.82
C GLY A 51 11.16 -14.08 -15.13
N HIS A 52 12.25 -14.78 -15.43
CA HIS A 52 13.49 -14.17 -15.86
C HIS A 52 13.69 -14.44 -17.34
N PHE A 53 13.91 -13.39 -18.12
CA PHE A 53 14.14 -13.47 -19.55
C PHE A 53 15.55 -12.99 -19.87
N SER A 54 16.31 -13.80 -20.59
CA SER A 54 17.64 -13.43 -21.08
C SER A 54 17.80 -13.93 -22.50
N GLU A 55 17.84 -13.01 -23.46
CA GLU A 55 17.95 -13.34 -24.87
C GLU A 55 19.04 -12.49 -25.53
N VAL A 56 19.78 -13.08 -26.45
CA VAL A 56 20.88 -12.43 -27.16
C VAL A 56 20.59 -12.45 -28.65
N PHE A 57 20.48 -11.27 -29.26
CA PHE A 57 20.29 -11.10 -30.69
C PHE A 57 21.58 -10.65 -31.36
N ASN A 58 22.02 -11.39 -32.37
CA ASN A 58 23.14 -11.02 -33.20
C ASN A 58 22.62 -10.38 -34.49
N TYR A 59 23.03 -9.14 -34.74
CA TYR A 59 22.76 -8.42 -35.98
C TYR A 59 24.06 -8.29 -36.76
N GLU A 60 24.06 -8.76 -38.00
CA GLU A 60 25.17 -8.65 -38.93
C GLU A 60 24.61 -8.15 -40.27
N ASP A 61 25.10 -7.00 -40.71
CA ASP A 61 24.67 -6.34 -41.94
C ASP A 61 25.90 -5.84 -42.69
N SER A 62 26.11 -6.36 -43.89
CA SER A 62 27.20 -5.97 -44.79
C SER A 62 26.64 -5.09 -45.89
N LYS A 63 27.10 -3.85 -45.99
CA LYS A 63 26.68 -2.93 -47.06
C LYS A 63 27.87 -2.47 -47.88
N ASP A 64 27.75 -2.62 -49.19
CA ASP A 64 28.73 -2.10 -50.14
C ASP A 64 28.69 -0.56 -50.14
N ILE A 65 29.84 0.04 -49.92
CA ILE A 65 30.04 1.50 -49.94
C ILE A 65 31.07 1.77 -51.03
N PHE A 66 30.76 2.64 -52.00
CA PHE A 66 31.56 2.84 -53.23
C PHE A 66 31.52 1.67 -54.24
N GLY A 67 30.32 1.18 -54.57
CA GLY A 67 30.17 0.05 -55.49
C GLY A 67 30.79 -1.23 -54.91
N SER A 68 31.25 -2.16 -55.74
CA SER A 68 31.81 -3.45 -55.30
C SER A 68 33.24 -3.37 -54.72
N TYR A 69 33.79 -2.17 -54.52
CA TYR A 69 35.21 -1.98 -54.16
C TYR A 69 35.46 -1.88 -52.65
N LEU A 70 34.46 -1.47 -51.86
CA LEU A 70 34.55 -1.39 -50.41
C LEU A 70 33.25 -1.95 -49.79
N THR A 71 33.37 -2.89 -48.86
CA THR A 71 32.23 -3.41 -48.10
C THR A 71 32.38 -3.00 -46.64
N ALA A 72 31.32 -2.47 -46.06
CA ALA A 72 31.29 -2.12 -44.64
C ALA A 72 30.43 -3.12 -43.88
N ASP A 73 31.08 -3.81 -42.94
CA ASP A 73 30.42 -4.78 -42.07
C ASP A 73 30.00 -4.10 -40.76
N LYS A 74 28.70 -4.11 -40.51
CA LYS A 74 28.11 -3.65 -39.25
C LYS A 74 27.69 -4.87 -38.45
N LYS A 75 28.27 -5.01 -37.26
CA LYS A 75 27.92 -6.05 -36.30
C LYS A 75 27.41 -5.40 -35.02
N ALA A 76 26.31 -5.91 -34.49
CA ALA A 76 25.78 -5.50 -33.20
C ALA A 76 25.26 -6.74 -32.46
N LEU A 77 25.48 -6.77 -31.15
CA LEU A 77 25.00 -7.81 -30.27
C LEU A 77 24.09 -7.14 -29.23
N VAL A 78 22.82 -7.51 -29.24
CA VAL A 78 21.81 -6.96 -28.34
C VAL A 78 21.53 -8.00 -27.27
N VAL A 79 21.94 -7.70 -26.03
CA VAL A 79 21.64 -8.53 -24.86
C VAL A 79 20.42 -7.95 -24.17
N VAL A 80 19.34 -8.72 -24.12
CA VAL A 80 18.16 -8.42 -23.32
C VAL A 80 18.26 -9.22 -22.05
N ASN A 81 18.26 -8.55 -20.90
CA ASN A 81 18.10 -9.16 -19.59
C ASN A 81 16.93 -8.46 -18.90
N ALA A 82 15.90 -9.22 -18.57
CA ALA A 82 14.66 -8.67 -18.03
C ALA A 82 14.11 -9.56 -16.93
N ASP A 83 13.76 -8.92 -15.82
CA ASP A 83 12.96 -9.52 -14.75
C ASP A 83 11.50 -9.12 -14.98
N VAL A 84 10.62 -10.12 -15.06
CA VAL A 84 9.21 -9.93 -15.37
C VAL A 84 8.38 -10.44 -14.20
N THR A 85 7.44 -9.62 -13.76
CA THR A 85 6.53 -9.96 -12.66
C THR A 85 5.10 -9.69 -13.08
N VAL A 86 4.24 -10.70 -12.98
CA VAL A 86 2.80 -10.57 -13.20
C VAL A 86 2.10 -10.49 -11.84
N SER A 87 1.47 -9.34 -11.58
CA SER A 87 0.75 -9.10 -10.33
C SER A 87 -0.66 -8.57 -10.57
N TYR A 88 -1.62 -9.01 -9.76
CA TYR A 88 -2.97 -8.48 -9.72
C TYR A 88 -3.11 -7.43 -8.63
N ASN A 89 -3.79 -6.33 -8.97
CA ASN A 89 -4.24 -5.35 -7.99
C ASN A 89 -5.61 -5.79 -7.45
N LEU A 90 -5.71 -5.98 -6.14
CA LEU A 90 -6.90 -6.45 -5.42
C LEU A 90 -7.72 -5.31 -4.81
N SER A 91 -7.39 -4.06 -5.14
CA SER A 91 -8.14 -2.87 -4.71
C SER A 91 -9.48 -2.69 -5.40
#